data_AF-A0A9X1ITQ6-F1
#
_entry.id   AF-A0A9X1ITQ6-F1
#
_cell.length_a   1.000
_cell.length_b   1.000
_cell.length_c   1.000
_cell.angle_alpha   90.00
_cell.angle_beta   90.00
_cell.angle_gamma   90.00
#
_symmetry.space_group_name_H-M   'P 1'
#
loop_
_entity.id
_entity.type
_entity.pdbx_description
1 polymer ?
#
loop_
_entity_poly.entity_id
_entity_poly.type
_entity_poly.pdbx_seq_one_letter_code
_entity_poly.pdbx_strand_id
1 'polypeptide(L)'
;MMENLREFYDRLNEAERQLSAEVAADRVGLLMRIAVNELDLDFEGFHRGSASDEVDQERSYIIRIGVVRILQLAMEAHRDFEAPAITIQRDLRYSGPVLQLIAIAGTIEHDRRVAQSLSAVGGRIEKLEDSFRITLPSKLPDLELHERELERLHVGNHRSFLSEGYEAIVGEKIGDEVRTLLTDLVYPFRTHFIGYEADPTLDFYFFGHAYTDMLLAKGYDTFHFSTTFGGITFSNFKLAATFIVSVGMKHRAFVRALMEKVPSIRAEDVLTVSVETPGYLEGLRDFINEYGQQFTGHVPVNDADVRKIFDVLSISRRNLALLERPGAPIPPLIQCSDGHVIRPLAGATSDEVMLFLLNALQHNFPKDYDRAQRAREGVMQRALEKAVREVLPTLEYRGNIKLRQNGKVLTDLDLVIVERSSDRVVLVQLKHQDPYGADLATMLARTGRLNQQVGDWLRKVRSWLSAASPSEVRATLRLPSGSSTPKVSLLVLTRHYAHSLRKVVEGDDAMFANWNQLATATASLLEPGSAARGLDDLLEELKGLSVPEEVDYLPEPSSSWGVGSLRFTIEQEQD
;
A
#
# COMPACT_ATOMS: atom_id res chain seq x y z
N MET A 1 -15.57 -10.15 -28.42
CA MET A 1 -14.92 -9.72 -27.15
C MET A 1 -13.49 -9.25 -27.39
N MET A 2 -12.53 -10.11 -27.78
CA MET A 2 -11.12 -9.70 -27.98
C MET A 2 -10.93 -8.59 -29.04
N GLU A 3 -11.66 -8.63 -30.15
CA GLU A 3 -11.56 -7.62 -31.21
C GLU A 3 -12.07 -6.24 -30.76
N ASN A 4 -13.26 -6.20 -30.14
CA ASN A 4 -13.82 -4.97 -29.56
C ASN A 4 -12.92 -4.38 -28.46
N LEU A 5 -12.36 -5.23 -27.59
CA LEU A 5 -11.45 -4.80 -26.53
C LEU A 5 -10.15 -4.24 -27.11
N ARG A 6 -9.62 -4.86 -28.17
CA ARG A 6 -8.44 -4.34 -28.89
C ARG A 6 -8.72 -2.98 -29.52
N GLU A 7 -9.84 -2.83 -30.21
CA GLU A 7 -10.21 -1.53 -30.80
C GLU A 7 -10.41 -0.45 -29.72
N PHE A 8 -10.99 -0.82 -28.57
CA PHE A 8 -11.12 0.08 -27.42
C PHE A 8 -9.75 0.58 -26.94
N TYR A 9 -8.78 -0.33 -26.76
CA TYR A 9 -7.40 0.05 -26.42
C TYR A 9 -6.72 0.91 -27.49
N ASP A 10 -6.95 0.61 -28.78
CA ASP A 10 -6.38 1.39 -29.88
C ASP A 10 -6.90 2.85 -29.85
N ARG A 11 -8.19 3.05 -29.52
CA ARG A 11 -8.77 4.39 -29.35
C ARG A 11 -8.26 5.10 -28.09
N LEU A 12 -8.08 4.40 -26.98
CA LEU A 12 -7.45 4.96 -25.77
C LEU A 12 -6.02 5.43 -26.05
N ASN A 13 -5.24 4.63 -26.76
CA ASN A 13 -3.88 4.97 -27.13
C ASN A 13 -3.84 6.17 -28.09
N GLU A 14 -4.81 6.31 -28.99
CA GLU A 14 -4.92 7.50 -29.85
C GLU A 14 -5.25 8.76 -29.04
N ALA A 15 -6.21 8.69 -28.11
CA ALA A 15 -6.54 9.81 -27.24
C ALA A 15 -5.34 10.23 -26.38
N GLU A 16 -4.59 9.26 -25.84
CA GLU A 16 -3.37 9.53 -25.09
C GLU A 16 -2.28 10.16 -25.96
N ARG A 17 -2.13 9.76 -27.23
CA ARG A 17 -1.19 10.43 -28.15
C ARG A 17 -1.51 11.90 -28.33
N GLN A 18 -2.79 12.26 -28.42
CA GLN A 18 -3.24 13.66 -28.53
C GLN A 18 -2.93 14.42 -27.24
N LEU A 19 -3.30 13.85 -26.09
CA LEU A 19 -2.94 14.41 -24.77
C LEU A 19 -1.42 14.60 -24.62
N SER A 20 -0.62 13.62 -25.02
CA SER A 20 0.85 13.68 -24.93
C SER A 20 1.40 14.82 -25.77
N ALA A 21 0.83 15.07 -26.95
CA ALA A 21 1.24 16.19 -27.80
C ALA A 21 0.93 17.55 -27.15
N GLU A 22 -0.21 17.68 -26.48
CA GLU A 22 -0.56 18.89 -25.74
C GLU A 22 0.35 19.10 -24.52
N VAL A 23 0.60 18.04 -23.74
CA VAL A 23 1.51 18.08 -22.60
C VAL A 23 2.94 18.43 -23.04
N ALA A 24 3.41 17.90 -24.16
CA ALA A 24 4.72 18.18 -24.73
C ALA A 24 4.91 19.62 -25.24
N ALA A 25 3.84 20.43 -25.31
CA ALA A 25 3.96 21.84 -25.62
C ALA A 25 4.52 22.66 -24.43
N ASP A 26 4.40 22.15 -23.20
CA ASP A 26 4.89 22.83 -21.99
C ASP A 26 6.39 22.57 -21.73
N ARG A 27 7.24 23.36 -22.39
CA ARG A 27 8.69 23.33 -22.17
C ARG A 27 9.13 23.88 -20.83
N VAL A 28 8.25 24.60 -20.15
CA VAL A 28 8.57 25.34 -18.93
C VAL A 28 8.36 24.47 -17.69
N GLY A 29 7.46 23.47 -17.76
CA GLY A 29 7.09 22.59 -16.65
C GLY A 29 5.96 23.16 -15.79
N LEU A 30 5.26 24.18 -16.29
CA LEU A 30 4.17 24.86 -15.61
C LEU A 30 2.93 23.97 -15.44
N LEU A 31 2.58 23.20 -16.47
CA LEU A 31 1.46 22.26 -16.47
C LEU A 31 1.64 21.23 -15.37
N MET A 32 2.82 20.59 -15.35
CA MET A 32 3.17 19.62 -14.33
C MET A 32 3.10 20.22 -12.93
N ARG A 33 3.63 21.44 -12.74
CA ARG A 33 3.57 22.14 -11.46
C ARG A 33 2.13 22.42 -11.02
N ILE A 34 1.29 22.93 -11.92
CA ILE A 34 -0.13 23.20 -11.63
C ILE A 34 -0.85 21.89 -11.30
N ALA A 35 -0.57 20.81 -12.01
CA ALA A 35 -1.21 19.52 -11.76
C ALA A 35 -0.94 19.00 -10.33
N VAL A 36 0.30 19.15 -9.85
CA VAL A 36 0.64 18.81 -8.46
C VAL A 36 -0.05 19.75 -7.46
N ASN A 37 -0.12 21.06 -7.75
CA ASN A 37 -0.83 22.01 -6.89
C ASN A 37 -2.33 21.66 -6.76
N GLU A 38 -3.01 21.32 -7.86
CA GLU A 38 -4.43 20.95 -7.82
C GLU A 38 -4.66 19.60 -7.11
N LEU A 39 -3.72 18.66 -7.20
CA LEU A 39 -3.75 17.41 -6.42
C LEU A 39 -3.69 17.68 -4.91
N ASP A 40 -2.74 18.50 -4.46
CA ASP A 40 -2.60 18.84 -3.05
C ASP A 40 -3.81 19.63 -2.51
N LEU A 41 -4.40 20.48 -3.36
CA LEU A 41 -5.62 21.21 -3.03
C LEU A 41 -6.83 20.28 -2.87
N ASP A 42 -7.03 19.34 -3.80
CA ASP A 42 -8.10 18.33 -3.72
C ASP A 42 -7.92 17.46 -2.47
N PHE A 43 -6.70 16.97 -2.24
CA PHE A 43 -6.34 16.15 -1.08
C PHE A 43 -6.61 16.87 0.25
N GLU A 44 -6.25 18.15 0.38
CA GLU A 44 -6.55 18.93 1.59
C GLU A 44 -8.06 19.13 1.79
N GLY A 45 -8.83 19.27 0.72
CA GLY A 45 -10.30 19.35 0.78
C GLY A 45 -10.94 18.11 1.43
N PHE A 46 -10.50 16.91 1.04
CA PHE A 46 -10.93 15.66 1.69
C PHE A 46 -10.59 15.63 3.17
N HIS A 47 -9.38 16.02 3.53
CA HIS A 47 -8.96 15.98 4.92
C HIS A 47 -9.66 17.02 5.80
N ARG A 48 -10.20 18.10 5.22
CA ARG A 48 -11.02 19.09 5.95
C ARG A 48 -12.48 18.64 6.08
N GLY A 49 -12.86 17.49 5.53
CA GLY A 49 -14.23 17.00 5.52
C GLY A 49 -15.18 17.80 4.63
N SER A 50 -14.64 18.67 3.75
CA SER A 50 -15.46 19.44 2.80
C SER A 50 -15.90 18.63 1.59
N ALA A 51 -15.33 17.43 1.41
CA ALA A 51 -15.69 16.46 0.39
C ALA A 51 -16.20 15.19 1.08
N SER A 52 -17.49 14.86 0.91
CA SER A 52 -18.11 13.76 1.67
C SER A 52 -19.08 12.88 0.89
N ASP A 53 -19.41 13.24 -0.35
CA ASP A 53 -20.31 12.44 -1.20
C ASP A 53 -19.55 11.57 -2.22
N GLU A 54 -20.28 10.68 -2.90
CA GLU A 54 -19.73 9.75 -3.90
C GLU A 54 -19.13 10.49 -5.11
N VAL A 55 -19.71 11.63 -5.49
CA VAL A 55 -19.24 12.43 -6.64
C VAL A 55 -17.88 13.06 -6.34
N ASP A 56 -17.69 13.54 -5.12
CA ASP A 56 -16.39 14.03 -4.67
C ASP A 56 -15.34 12.91 -4.72
N GLN A 57 -15.68 11.70 -4.23
CA GLN A 57 -14.76 10.56 -4.22
C GLN A 57 -14.34 10.16 -5.64
N GLU A 58 -15.29 10.11 -6.58
CA GLU A 58 -15.03 9.84 -7.99
C GLU A 58 -14.13 10.93 -8.60
N ARG A 59 -14.41 12.21 -8.33
CA ARG A 59 -13.56 13.33 -8.78
C ARG A 59 -12.12 13.18 -8.27
N SER A 60 -11.96 12.92 -6.98
CA SER A 60 -10.64 12.77 -6.36
C SER A 60 -9.86 11.61 -6.93
N TYR A 61 -10.55 10.48 -7.14
CA TYR A 61 -10.00 9.31 -7.81
C TYR A 61 -9.46 9.66 -9.21
N ILE A 62 -10.26 10.37 -10.03
CA ILE A 62 -9.87 10.79 -11.38
C ILE A 62 -8.70 11.79 -11.34
N ILE A 63 -8.74 12.78 -10.44
CA ILE A 63 -7.64 13.75 -10.28
C ILE A 63 -6.35 13.03 -9.93
N ARG A 64 -6.39 12.11 -8.97
CA ARG A 64 -5.22 11.36 -8.51
C ARG A 64 -4.54 10.60 -9.65
N ILE A 65 -5.28 9.74 -10.35
CA ILE A 65 -4.70 8.92 -11.42
C ILE A 65 -4.32 9.77 -12.64
N GLY A 66 -5.07 10.85 -12.91
CA GLY A 66 -4.77 11.80 -13.98
C GLY A 66 -3.47 12.56 -13.75
N VAL A 67 -3.23 13.06 -12.53
CA VAL A 67 -2.00 13.80 -12.18
C VAL A 67 -0.77 12.90 -12.27
N VAL A 68 -0.87 11.64 -11.79
CA VAL A 68 0.23 10.66 -11.95
C VAL A 68 0.57 10.44 -13.42
N ARG A 69 -0.45 10.31 -14.30
CA ARG A 69 -0.21 10.13 -15.73
C ARG A 69 0.35 11.39 -16.39
N ILE A 70 -0.14 12.57 -16.04
CA ILE A 70 0.39 13.85 -16.51
C ILE A 70 1.86 14.02 -16.12
N LEU A 71 2.24 13.65 -14.89
CA LEU A 71 3.63 13.67 -14.42
C LEU A 71 4.53 12.83 -15.33
N GLN A 72 4.10 11.60 -15.62
CA GLN A 72 4.84 10.72 -16.51
C GLN A 72 4.99 11.33 -17.92
N LEU A 73 3.89 11.72 -18.56
CA LEU A 73 3.90 12.26 -19.92
C LEU A 73 4.76 13.52 -20.04
N ALA A 74 4.67 14.43 -19.06
CA ALA A 74 5.47 15.66 -19.04
C ALA A 74 6.97 15.39 -18.91
N MET A 75 7.35 14.42 -18.07
CA MET A 75 8.75 14.07 -17.86
C MET A 75 9.34 13.24 -19.00
N GLU A 76 8.53 12.46 -19.74
CA GLU A 76 8.93 11.76 -20.97
C GLU A 76 9.12 12.73 -22.14
N ALA A 77 8.25 13.74 -22.26
CA ALA A 77 8.28 14.69 -23.37
C ALA A 77 9.51 15.60 -23.39
N HIS A 78 10.08 15.91 -22.23
CA HIS A 78 11.16 16.87 -22.10
C HIS A 78 12.35 16.27 -21.35
N ARG A 79 13.55 16.38 -21.92
CA ARG A 79 14.79 16.02 -21.21
C ARG A 79 15.01 16.89 -19.98
N ASP A 80 14.72 18.19 -20.10
CA ASP A 80 14.83 19.21 -19.07
C ASP A 80 13.72 20.24 -19.28
N PHE A 81 13.30 20.92 -18.20
CA PHE A 81 12.37 22.05 -18.27
C PHE A 81 13.15 23.37 -18.27
N GLU A 82 12.65 24.39 -18.97
CA GLU A 82 13.27 25.72 -19.01
C GLU A 82 13.23 26.43 -17.65
N ALA A 83 12.23 26.12 -16.82
CA ALA A 83 12.11 26.65 -15.47
C ALA A 83 11.55 25.58 -14.51
N PRO A 84 12.38 24.61 -14.09
CA PRO A 84 11.91 23.42 -13.39
C PRO A 84 11.39 23.69 -11.97
N ALA A 85 11.79 24.81 -11.35
CA ALA A 85 11.46 25.17 -9.98
C ALA A 85 10.59 26.43 -9.92
N ILE A 86 9.46 26.43 -10.62
CA ILE A 86 8.51 27.55 -10.56
C ILE A 86 7.59 27.40 -9.34
N THR A 87 7.44 28.49 -8.61
CA THR A 87 6.34 28.71 -7.68
C THR A 87 5.44 29.80 -8.27
N ILE A 88 4.16 29.50 -8.41
CA ILE A 88 3.15 30.44 -8.90
C ILE A 88 1.95 30.47 -7.97
N GLN A 89 1.26 31.60 -7.98
CA GLN A 89 -0.09 31.66 -7.42
C GLN A 89 -1.07 30.93 -8.33
N ARG A 90 -2.10 30.33 -7.74
CA ARG A 90 -3.19 29.72 -8.50
C ARG A 90 -3.97 30.79 -9.24
N ASP A 91 -4.19 30.53 -10.53
CA ASP A 91 -4.99 31.34 -11.43
C ASP A 91 -5.81 30.41 -12.32
N LEU A 92 -7.14 30.58 -12.30
CA LEU A 92 -8.07 29.71 -13.04
C LEU A 92 -7.86 29.76 -14.56
N ARG A 93 -7.22 30.81 -15.09
CA ARG A 93 -6.84 30.87 -16.52
C ARG A 93 -5.83 29.79 -16.90
N TYR A 94 -5.02 29.33 -15.96
CA TYR A 94 -4.06 28.24 -16.16
C TYR A 94 -4.55 26.94 -15.51
N SER A 95 -5.08 27.00 -14.28
CA SER A 95 -5.60 25.81 -13.59
C SER A 95 -6.78 25.17 -14.31
N GLY A 96 -7.69 25.96 -14.91
CA GLY A 96 -8.86 25.43 -15.62
C GLY A 96 -8.47 24.49 -16.78
N PRO A 97 -7.62 24.94 -17.73
CA PRO A 97 -7.09 24.06 -18.77
C PRO A 97 -6.35 22.84 -18.23
N VAL A 98 -5.50 22.99 -17.20
CA VAL A 98 -4.76 21.86 -16.62
C VAL A 98 -5.70 20.84 -15.96
N LEU A 99 -6.75 21.28 -15.27
CA LEU A 99 -7.78 20.40 -14.72
C LEU A 99 -8.52 19.60 -15.81
N GLN A 100 -8.72 20.18 -16.99
CA GLN A 100 -9.28 19.46 -18.14
C GLN A 100 -8.32 18.37 -18.63
N LEU A 101 -7.03 18.66 -18.71
CA LEU A 101 -6.01 17.67 -19.08
C LEU A 101 -5.90 16.55 -18.03
N ILE A 102 -5.97 16.89 -16.75
CA ILE A 102 -6.02 15.91 -15.65
C ILE A 102 -7.25 15.02 -15.79
N ALA A 103 -8.42 15.59 -16.06
CA ALA A 103 -9.65 14.82 -16.27
C ALA A 103 -9.51 13.87 -17.47
N ILE A 104 -8.98 14.35 -18.61
CA ILE A 104 -8.74 13.51 -19.80
C ILE A 104 -7.77 12.37 -19.46
N ALA A 105 -6.63 12.68 -18.85
CA ALA A 105 -5.63 11.69 -18.45
C ALA A 105 -6.22 10.67 -17.46
N GLY A 106 -7.00 11.15 -16.50
CA GLY A 106 -7.60 10.31 -15.48
C GLY A 106 -8.69 9.41 -16.03
N THR A 107 -9.52 9.90 -16.96
CA THR A 107 -10.46 9.06 -17.70
C THR A 107 -9.73 7.99 -18.50
N ILE A 108 -8.68 8.32 -19.26
CA ILE A 108 -7.88 7.30 -20.00
C ILE A 108 -7.37 6.19 -19.07
N GLU A 109 -6.85 6.54 -17.90
CA GLU A 109 -6.36 5.59 -16.91
C GLU A 109 -7.48 4.78 -16.25
N HIS A 110 -8.62 5.40 -15.96
CA HIS A 110 -9.82 4.69 -15.49
C HIS A 110 -10.29 3.67 -16.53
N ASP A 111 -10.36 4.07 -17.80
CA ASP A 111 -10.81 3.22 -18.91
C ASP A 111 -9.88 2.01 -19.10
N ARG A 112 -8.56 2.21 -18.95
CA ARG A 112 -7.58 1.11 -18.94
C ARG A 112 -7.86 0.11 -17.83
N ARG A 113 -8.21 0.60 -16.63
CA ARG A 113 -8.57 -0.26 -15.48
C ARG A 113 -9.87 -1.00 -15.70
N VAL A 114 -10.88 -0.36 -16.28
CA VAL A 114 -12.15 -1.02 -16.65
C VAL A 114 -11.87 -2.11 -17.69
N ALA A 115 -11.09 -1.82 -18.73
CA ALA A 115 -10.71 -2.82 -19.73
C ALA A 115 -9.94 -4.02 -19.12
N GLN A 116 -9.08 -3.76 -18.12
CA GLN A 116 -8.42 -4.82 -17.34
C GLN A 116 -9.41 -5.64 -16.50
N SER A 117 -10.41 -4.99 -15.89
CA SER A 117 -11.42 -5.69 -15.09
C SER A 117 -12.28 -6.61 -15.94
N LEU A 118 -12.65 -6.22 -17.17
CA LEU A 118 -13.43 -7.07 -18.09
C LEU A 118 -12.77 -8.43 -18.36
N SER A 119 -11.45 -8.42 -18.52
CA SER A 119 -10.68 -9.66 -18.71
C SER A 119 -10.66 -10.56 -17.46
N ALA A 120 -10.99 -10.00 -16.30
CA ALA A 120 -10.83 -10.63 -14.99
C ALA A 120 -12.14 -11.11 -14.37
N VAL A 121 -13.19 -10.28 -14.41
CA VAL A 121 -14.49 -10.57 -13.80
C VAL A 121 -15.49 -11.15 -14.79
N GLY A 122 -15.15 -11.23 -16.09
CA GLY A 122 -16.02 -11.83 -17.12
C GLY A 122 -17.07 -10.87 -17.69
N GLY A 123 -16.81 -9.56 -17.64
CA GLY A 123 -17.69 -8.57 -18.27
C GLY A 123 -17.61 -8.59 -19.80
N ARG A 124 -18.57 -7.91 -20.45
CA ARG A 124 -18.71 -7.86 -21.91
C ARG A 124 -18.45 -6.45 -22.43
N ILE A 125 -17.86 -6.38 -23.61
CA ILE A 125 -17.71 -5.13 -24.36
C ILE A 125 -18.29 -5.29 -25.76
N GLU A 126 -19.25 -4.43 -26.08
CA GLU A 126 -19.91 -4.31 -27.37
C GLU A 126 -19.50 -2.98 -28.01
N LYS A 127 -19.17 -3.01 -29.30
CA LYS A 127 -18.96 -1.81 -30.09
C LYS A 127 -20.29 -1.39 -30.70
N LEU A 128 -20.67 -0.16 -30.43
CA LEU A 128 -21.78 0.55 -31.06
C LEU A 128 -21.24 1.44 -32.18
N GLU A 129 -22.12 2.13 -32.91
CA GLU A 129 -21.75 2.96 -34.07
C GLU A 129 -20.68 4.01 -33.71
N ASP A 130 -20.91 4.76 -32.62
CA ASP A 130 -20.03 5.84 -32.15
C ASP A 130 -19.52 5.65 -30.71
N SER A 131 -19.78 4.49 -30.09
CA SER A 131 -19.45 4.26 -28.68
C SER A 131 -19.18 2.79 -28.35
N PHE A 132 -18.81 2.52 -27.11
CA PHE A 132 -18.72 1.17 -26.56
C PHE A 132 -19.73 1.01 -25.43
N ARG A 133 -20.35 -0.16 -25.35
CA ARG A 133 -21.13 -0.57 -24.19
C ARG A 133 -20.34 -1.60 -23.42
N ILE A 134 -20.06 -1.30 -22.17
CA ILE A 134 -19.39 -2.19 -21.22
C ILE A 134 -20.45 -2.68 -20.24
N THR A 135 -20.65 -3.99 -20.20
CA THR A 135 -21.62 -4.63 -19.33
C THR A 135 -20.87 -5.50 -18.33
N LEU A 136 -20.88 -5.10 -17.06
CA LEU A 136 -20.32 -5.86 -15.94
C LEU A 136 -21.31 -6.97 -15.51
N PRO A 137 -20.82 -8.11 -14.99
CA PRO A 137 -21.67 -9.16 -14.46
C PRO A 137 -22.58 -8.66 -13.33
N SER A 138 -23.73 -9.28 -13.13
CA SER A 138 -24.69 -8.87 -12.09
C SER A 138 -24.10 -8.92 -10.67
N LYS A 139 -23.08 -9.75 -10.46
CA LYS A 139 -22.33 -9.87 -9.20
C LYS A 139 -20.83 -9.68 -9.44
N LEU A 140 -20.27 -8.72 -8.72
CA LEU A 140 -18.84 -8.40 -8.76
C LEU A 140 -18.23 -8.78 -7.41
N PRO A 141 -17.41 -9.84 -7.32
CA PRO A 141 -16.87 -10.27 -6.05
C PRO A 141 -15.79 -9.30 -5.53
N ASP A 142 -15.97 -8.75 -4.33
CA ASP A 142 -14.92 -8.02 -3.62
C ASP A 142 -14.04 -9.02 -2.86
N LEU A 143 -12.85 -9.26 -3.41
CA LEU A 143 -11.91 -10.23 -2.82
C LEU A 143 -11.21 -9.70 -1.57
N GLU A 144 -11.41 -8.44 -1.21
CA GLU A 144 -10.67 -7.75 -0.16
C GLU A 144 -11.54 -7.09 0.90
N LEU A 145 -12.84 -6.92 0.67
CA LEU A 145 -13.72 -6.16 1.57
C LEU A 145 -13.52 -6.56 3.04
N HIS A 146 -13.65 -7.85 3.32
CA HIS A 146 -13.53 -8.37 4.67
C HIS A 146 -12.20 -8.02 5.34
N GLU A 147 -11.10 -8.13 4.59
CA GLU A 147 -9.77 -7.81 5.12
C GLU A 147 -9.54 -6.31 5.25
N ARG A 148 -10.07 -5.53 4.31
CA ARG A 148 -10.04 -4.06 4.32
C ARG A 148 -10.81 -3.53 5.54
N GLU A 149 -11.92 -4.15 5.90
CA GLU A 149 -12.70 -3.79 7.10
C GLU A 149 -11.96 -4.16 8.40
N LEU A 150 -11.44 -5.38 8.51
CA LEU A 150 -10.64 -5.80 9.67
C LEU A 150 -9.40 -4.92 9.86
N GLU A 151 -8.72 -4.59 8.77
CA GLU A 151 -7.58 -3.70 8.81
C GLU A 151 -7.96 -2.28 9.21
N ARG A 152 -9.06 -1.72 8.67
CA ARG A 152 -9.58 -0.42 9.11
C ARG A 152 -9.87 -0.40 10.60
N LEU A 153 -10.44 -1.47 11.14
CA LEU A 153 -10.71 -1.59 12.58
C LEU A 153 -9.41 -1.67 13.39
N HIS A 154 -8.43 -2.47 12.97
CA HIS A 154 -7.11 -2.54 13.64
C HIS A 154 -6.35 -1.22 13.59
N VAL A 155 -6.26 -0.60 12.41
CA VAL A 155 -5.60 0.70 12.22
C VAL A 155 -6.32 1.79 13.00
N GLY A 156 -7.66 1.81 12.97
CA GLY A 156 -8.48 2.75 13.75
C GLY A 156 -8.23 2.62 15.25
N ASN A 157 -8.30 1.41 15.80
CA ASN A 157 -8.05 1.15 17.22
C ASN A 157 -6.62 1.48 17.63
N HIS A 158 -5.62 1.12 16.82
CA HIS A 158 -4.22 1.45 17.10
C HIS A 158 -3.96 2.95 17.00
N ARG A 159 -4.56 3.64 16.02
CA ARG A 159 -4.43 5.08 15.89
C ARG A 159 -5.04 5.80 17.10
N SER A 160 -6.22 5.38 17.57
CA SER A 160 -6.78 5.93 18.80
C SER A 160 -5.88 5.67 20.00
N PHE A 161 -5.42 4.44 20.20
CA PHE A 161 -4.54 4.08 21.32
C PHE A 161 -3.20 4.84 21.29
N LEU A 162 -2.55 4.90 20.13
CA LEU A 162 -1.26 5.58 19.98
C LEU A 162 -1.41 7.09 20.03
N SER A 163 -2.48 7.66 19.47
CA SER A 163 -2.79 9.08 19.58
C SER A 163 -3.08 9.46 21.03
N GLU A 164 -3.91 8.70 21.75
CA GLU A 164 -4.19 8.95 23.17
C GLU A 164 -2.94 8.80 24.03
N GLY A 165 -2.12 7.77 23.79
CA GLY A 165 -0.86 7.57 24.49
C GLY A 165 0.16 8.67 24.20
N TYR A 166 0.28 9.09 22.94
CA TYR A 166 1.18 10.18 22.54
C TYR A 166 0.71 11.52 23.11
N GLU A 167 -0.58 11.87 23.00
CA GLU A 167 -1.15 13.08 23.58
C GLU A 167 -1.07 13.09 25.11
N ALA A 168 -1.19 11.93 25.78
CA ALA A 168 -0.96 11.82 27.22
C ALA A 168 0.50 12.05 27.63
N ILE A 169 1.47 11.69 26.77
CA ILE A 169 2.90 11.96 26.98
C ILE A 169 3.22 13.44 26.72
N VAL A 170 2.61 14.01 25.68
CA VAL A 170 2.83 15.39 25.23
C VAL A 170 2.15 16.40 26.17
N GLY A 171 0.93 16.14 26.61
CA GLY A 171 0.16 17.01 27.51
C GLY A 171 -0.25 18.35 26.88
N GLU A 172 -1.27 18.99 27.46
CA GLU A 172 -1.87 20.23 26.90
C GLU A 172 -0.86 21.37 26.71
N LYS A 173 0.15 21.48 27.59
CA LYS A 173 1.18 22.52 27.55
C LYS A 173 2.08 22.43 26.31
N ILE A 174 2.41 21.21 25.86
CA ILE A 174 3.23 21.05 24.64
C ILE A 174 2.36 21.36 23.41
N GLY A 175 1.05 21.08 23.45
CA GLY A 175 0.12 21.54 22.40
C GLY A 175 0.10 23.06 22.24
N ASP A 176 0.10 23.81 23.35
CA ASP A 176 0.20 25.28 23.33
C ASP A 176 1.56 25.77 22.82
N GLU A 177 2.65 25.13 23.26
CA GLU A 177 4.01 25.45 22.82
C GLU A 177 4.18 25.22 21.30
N VAL A 178 3.72 24.07 20.80
CA VAL A 178 3.73 23.74 19.37
C VAL A 178 2.92 24.75 18.56
N ARG A 179 1.71 25.13 19.01
CA ARG A 179 0.91 26.17 18.35
C ARG A 179 1.62 27.53 18.32
N THR A 180 2.28 27.89 19.41
CA THR A 180 3.05 29.13 19.52
C THR A 180 4.22 29.12 18.54
N LEU A 181 5.04 28.06 18.55
CA LEU A 181 6.17 27.89 17.62
C LEU A 181 5.71 27.92 16.16
N LEU A 182 4.64 27.20 15.81
CA LEU A 182 4.08 27.21 14.45
C LEU A 182 3.69 28.63 14.00
N THR A 183 3.07 29.40 14.89
CA THR A 183 2.63 30.77 14.60
C THR A 183 3.81 31.75 14.50
N ASP A 184 4.80 31.61 15.37
CA ASP A 184 5.94 32.54 15.44
C ASP A 184 6.91 32.33 14.28
N LEU A 185 7.19 31.08 13.93
CA LEU A 185 8.19 30.73 12.92
C LEU A 185 7.69 30.86 11.48
N VAL A 186 6.38 30.90 11.25
CA VAL A 186 5.81 31.01 9.89
C VAL A 186 5.61 32.46 9.46
N TYR A 187 5.89 32.73 8.19
CA TYR A 187 5.75 34.06 7.60
C TYR A 187 5.35 34.00 6.10
N PRO A 188 4.69 35.05 5.59
CA PRO A 188 4.49 35.21 4.15
C PRO A 188 5.83 35.39 3.42
N PHE A 189 6.16 34.47 2.52
CA PHE A 189 7.30 34.60 1.62
C PHE A 189 6.86 35.30 0.33
N ARG A 190 7.58 36.36 -0.07
CA ARG A 190 7.29 37.14 -1.31
C ARG A 190 5.80 37.48 -1.47
N THR A 191 5.15 37.89 -0.37
CA THR A 191 3.74 38.30 -0.25
C THR A 191 2.72 37.16 -0.21
N HIS A 192 2.82 36.15 -1.07
CA HIS A 192 1.74 35.16 -1.27
C HIS A 192 2.11 33.72 -0.91
N PHE A 193 3.39 33.45 -0.74
CA PHE A 193 3.89 32.10 -0.49
C PHE A 193 4.22 31.92 0.99
N ILE A 194 4.73 30.74 1.32
CA ILE A 194 5.06 30.35 2.68
C ILE A 194 6.57 30.25 2.88
N GLY A 195 7.05 30.81 3.99
CA GLY A 195 8.36 30.53 4.55
C GLY A 195 8.19 30.19 6.04
N TYR A 196 9.05 29.31 6.55
CA TYR A 196 9.13 29.04 7.98
C TYR A 196 10.54 28.62 8.37
N GLU A 197 10.93 28.98 9.58
CA GLU A 197 12.19 28.59 10.19
C GLU A 197 12.10 27.18 10.80
N ALA A 198 13.27 26.57 11.06
CA ALA A 198 13.38 25.27 11.71
C ALA A 198 13.42 25.40 13.24
N ASP A 199 12.84 24.44 13.93
CA ASP A 199 12.90 24.32 15.38
C ASP A 199 12.94 22.83 15.79
N PRO A 200 13.93 22.38 16.58
CA PRO A 200 14.07 20.98 16.97
C PRO A 200 12.86 20.40 17.73
N THR A 201 12.12 21.23 18.47
CA THR A 201 10.92 20.80 19.20
C THR A 201 9.83 20.40 18.21
N LEU A 202 9.63 21.19 17.14
CA LEU A 202 8.70 20.84 16.07
C LEU A 202 9.17 19.59 15.31
N ASP A 203 10.47 19.45 15.05
CA ASP A 203 11.03 18.26 14.38
C ASP A 203 10.76 16.99 15.19
N PHE A 204 11.03 17.02 16.50
CA PHE A 204 10.72 15.90 17.39
C PHE A 204 9.22 15.60 17.48
N TYR A 205 8.39 16.64 17.58
CA TYR A 205 6.93 16.51 17.65
C TYR A 205 6.36 15.81 16.40
N PHE A 206 6.66 16.33 15.21
CA PHE A 206 6.16 15.76 13.97
C PHE A 206 6.84 14.43 13.61
N PHE A 207 8.06 14.16 14.07
CA PHE A 207 8.66 12.83 13.97
C PHE A 207 7.85 11.79 14.74
N GLY A 208 7.45 12.07 15.99
CA GLY A 208 6.68 11.13 16.80
C GLY A 208 5.36 10.73 16.15
N HIS A 209 4.62 11.71 15.61
CA HIS A 209 3.39 11.47 14.85
C HIS A 209 3.63 10.69 13.57
N ALA A 210 4.61 11.10 12.76
CA ALA A 210 4.93 10.41 11.51
C ALA A 210 5.40 8.98 11.73
N TYR A 211 6.22 8.73 12.76
CA TYR A 211 6.69 7.39 13.10
C TYR A 211 5.52 6.49 13.52
N THR A 212 4.59 7.03 14.31
CA THR A 212 3.36 6.34 14.73
C THR A 212 2.49 5.95 13.53
N ASP A 213 2.24 6.88 12.61
CA ASP A 213 1.47 6.58 11.39
C ASP A 213 2.21 5.56 10.50
N MET A 214 3.53 5.69 10.37
CA MET A 214 4.34 4.77 9.56
C MET A 214 4.38 3.35 10.12
N LEU A 215 4.32 3.16 11.44
CA LEU A 215 4.21 1.83 12.06
C LEU A 215 2.96 1.06 11.60
N LEU A 216 1.88 1.79 11.28
CA LEU A 216 0.62 1.22 10.82
C LEU A 216 0.54 1.11 9.29
N ALA A 217 1.51 1.66 8.56
CA ALA A 217 1.50 1.63 7.11
C ALA A 217 1.73 0.21 6.57
N LYS A 218 0.92 -0.19 5.57
CA LYS A 218 1.12 -1.44 4.82
C LYS A 218 2.55 -1.50 4.28
N GLY A 219 3.25 -2.57 4.62
CA GLY A 219 4.60 -2.80 4.13
C GLY A 219 5.72 -2.40 5.09
N TYR A 220 5.43 -1.74 6.22
CA TYR A 220 6.44 -1.27 7.18
C TYR A 220 7.30 -2.40 7.77
N ASP A 221 6.72 -3.57 7.98
CA ASP A 221 7.35 -4.77 8.55
C ASP A 221 7.71 -5.84 7.51
N THR A 222 7.66 -5.48 6.22
CA THR A 222 7.88 -6.43 5.11
C THR A 222 9.28 -7.05 5.06
N PHE A 223 10.29 -6.34 5.56
CA PHE A 223 11.66 -6.84 5.64
C PHE A 223 12.25 -6.59 7.02
N HIS A 224 13.19 -7.47 7.42
CA HIS A 224 13.98 -7.25 8.63
C HIS A 224 14.79 -5.95 8.50
N PHE A 225 14.92 -5.19 9.59
CA PHE A 225 15.51 -3.85 9.59
C PHE A 225 16.95 -3.80 9.03
N SER A 226 17.73 -4.87 9.24
CA SER A 226 19.11 -4.98 8.76
C SER A 226 19.26 -5.49 7.33
N THR A 227 18.15 -5.85 6.66
CA THR A 227 18.17 -6.24 5.24
C THR A 227 18.69 -5.10 4.40
N THR A 228 19.58 -5.35 3.45
CA THR A 228 20.18 -4.29 2.62
C THR A 228 19.69 -4.31 1.17
N PHE A 229 19.53 -3.11 0.62
CA PHE A 229 19.22 -2.85 -0.79
C PHE A 229 20.21 -1.80 -1.30
N GLY A 230 20.99 -2.13 -2.33
CA GLY A 230 22.05 -1.22 -2.81
C GLY A 230 23.10 -0.88 -1.75
N GLY A 231 23.28 -1.77 -0.76
CA GLY A 231 24.18 -1.58 0.39
C GLY A 231 23.60 -0.79 1.57
N ILE A 232 22.36 -0.28 1.46
CA ILE A 232 21.71 0.53 2.49
C ILE A 232 20.67 -0.31 3.23
N THR A 233 20.61 -0.18 4.56
CA THR A 233 19.66 -0.96 5.38
C THR A 233 18.22 -0.53 5.15
N PHE A 234 17.29 -1.48 5.26
CA PHE A 234 15.86 -1.22 5.17
C PHE A 234 15.41 -0.26 6.28
N SER A 235 16.02 -0.30 7.47
CA SER A 235 15.77 0.70 8.52
C SER A 235 16.03 2.13 8.05
N ASN A 236 17.09 2.39 7.30
CA ASN A 236 17.42 3.74 6.82
C ASN A 236 16.43 4.19 5.74
N PHE A 237 15.97 3.30 4.87
CA PHE A 237 14.87 3.60 3.94
C PHE A 237 13.56 3.93 4.67
N LYS A 238 13.23 3.21 5.75
CA LYS A 238 12.05 3.51 6.57
C LYS A 238 12.17 4.85 7.28
N LEU A 239 13.33 5.17 7.86
CA LEU A 239 13.58 6.48 8.46
C LEU A 239 13.45 7.61 7.43
N ALA A 240 13.93 7.40 6.21
CA ALA A 240 13.77 8.36 5.13
C ALA A 240 12.31 8.54 4.70
N ALA A 241 11.53 7.46 4.64
CA ALA A 241 10.09 7.54 4.40
C ALA A 241 9.37 8.29 5.54
N THR A 242 9.73 8.00 6.80
CA THR A 242 9.22 8.72 7.98
C THR A 242 9.60 10.20 7.97
N PHE A 243 10.81 10.56 7.51
CA PHE A 243 11.21 11.95 7.31
C PHE A 243 10.27 12.66 6.35
N ILE A 244 9.99 12.08 5.18
CA ILE A 244 9.08 12.66 4.19
C ILE A 244 7.70 12.94 4.81
N VAL A 245 7.13 11.96 5.51
CA VAL A 245 5.84 12.08 6.19
C VAL A 245 5.89 13.16 7.26
N SER A 246 6.92 13.17 8.10
CA SER A 246 7.13 14.15 9.17
C SER A 246 7.18 15.58 8.62
N VAL A 247 7.99 15.83 7.59
CA VAL A 247 8.09 17.17 7.00
C VAL A 247 6.81 17.54 6.23
N GLY A 248 6.05 16.57 5.70
CA GLY A 248 4.72 16.79 5.12
C GLY A 248 3.68 17.23 6.16
N MET A 249 3.60 16.51 7.28
CA MET A 249 2.73 16.85 8.41
C MET A 249 3.07 18.23 9.00
N LYS A 250 4.37 18.49 9.23
CA LYS A 250 4.86 19.77 9.71
C LYS A 250 4.51 20.91 8.75
N HIS A 251 4.74 20.72 7.46
CA HIS A 251 4.41 21.71 6.44
C HIS A 251 2.91 22.06 6.45
N ARG A 252 2.05 21.04 6.53
CA ARG A 252 0.60 21.22 6.61
C ARG A 252 0.17 22.00 7.85
N ALA A 253 0.81 21.76 9.00
CA ALA A 253 0.56 22.52 10.21
C ALA A 253 0.97 24.00 10.07
N PHE A 254 2.12 24.27 9.45
CA PHE A 254 2.54 25.63 9.14
C PHE A 254 1.61 26.34 8.15
N VAL A 255 1.08 25.65 7.14
CA VAL A 255 0.09 26.21 6.22
C VAL A 255 -1.14 26.69 6.98
N ARG A 256 -1.66 25.88 7.91
CA ARG A 256 -2.81 26.27 8.75
C ARG A 256 -2.49 27.49 9.62
N ALA A 257 -1.36 27.46 10.33
CA ALA A 257 -0.92 28.57 11.16
C ALA A 257 -0.74 29.87 10.34
N LEU A 258 -0.21 29.78 9.12
CA LEU A 258 -0.06 30.95 8.23
C LEU A 258 -1.41 31.51 7.79
N MET A 259 -2.35 30.65 7.39
CA MET A 259 -3.69 31.08 6.98
C MET A 259 -4.45 31.77 8.13
N GLU A 260 -4.28 31.29 9.36
CA GLU A 260 -4.84 31.91 10.57
C GLU A 260 -4.16 33.26 10.87
N LYS A 261 -2.82 33.32 10.77
CA LYS A 261 -2.01 34.53 11.01
C LYS A 261 -2.24 35.62 9.95
N VAL A 262 -2.45 35.22 8.69
CA VAL A 262 -2.58 36.12 7.54
C VAL A 262 -3.74 35.66 6.66
N PRO A 263 -4.98 36.15 6.92
CA PRO A 263 -6.19 35.70 6.24
C PRO A 263 -6.24 35.92 4.72
N SER A 264 -5.34 36.73 4.15
CA SER A 264 -5.20 36.91 2.70
C SER A 264 -4.42 35.81 2.00
N ILE A 265 -3.72 34.94 2.76
CA ILE A 265 -3.02 33.77 2.20
C ILE A 265 -4.05 32.71 1.83
N ARG A 266 -3.94 32.20 0.60
CA ARG A 266 -4.81 31.16 0.07
C ARG A 266 -4.11 29.82 0.16
N ALA A 267 -4.84 28.76 0.55
CA ALA A 267 -4.28 27.42 0.66
C ALA A 267 -3.64 26.95 -0.66
N GLU A 268 -4.31 27.23 -1.78
CA GLU A 268 -3.83 26.91 -3.12
C GLU A 268 -2.46 27.51 -3.50
N ASP A 269 -2.01 28.56 -2.82
CA ASP A 269 -0.72 29.21 -3.09
C ASP A 269 0.42 28.63 -2.24
N VAL A 270 0.11 27.86 -1.18
CA VAL A 270 1.10 27.48 -0.15
C VAL A 270 1.17 25.99 0.17
N LEU A 271 0.22 25.16 -0.28
CA LEU A 271 0.18 23.72 0.02
C LEU A 271 1.33 22.92 -0.61
N THR A 272 1.72 23.27 -1.83
CA THR A 272 2.79 22.57 -2.55
C THR A 272 4.04 23.44 -2.53
N VAL A 273 5.17 22.87 -2.12
CA VAL A 273 6.46 23.58 -2.09
C VAL A 273 7.52 22.88 -2.91
N SER A 274 8.48 23.67 -3.40
CA SER A 274 9.72 23.19 -4.00
C SER A 274 10.87 23.62 -3.10
N VAL A 275 11.85 22.74 -2.92
CA VAL A 275 13.04 23.03 -2.10
C VAL A 275 14.30 22.67 -2.86
N GLU A 276 15.40 23.33 -2.53
CA GLU A 276 16.71 23.02 -3.08
C GLU A 276 17.14 21.61 -2.66
N THR A 277 17.61 20.83 -3.63
CA THR A 277 18.02 19.44 -3.41
C THR A 277 19.18 19.31 -2.41
N PRO A 278 20.25 20.13 -2.44
CA PRO A 278 21.36 20.01 -1.50
C PRO A 278 20.92 20.12 -0.02
N GLY A 279 20.15 21.17 0.33
CA GLY A 279 19.65 21.34 1.70
C GLY A 279 18.67 20.25 2.12
N TYR A 280 17.86 19.73 1.18
CA TYR A 280 16.99 18.59 1.46
C TYR A 280 17.78 17.32 1.79
N LEU A 281 18.86 17.03 1.04
CA LEU A 281 19.71 15.87 1.29
C LEU A 281 20.47 15.97 2.61
N GLU A 282 20.93 17.16 2.97
CA GLU A 282 21.55 17.43 4.27
C GLU A 282 20.57 17.15 5.42
N GLY A 283 19.37 17.73 5.36
CA GLY A 283 18.33 17.48 6.36
C GLY A 283 17.94 16.00 6.46
N LEU A 284 17.86 15.29 5.33
CA LEU A 284 17.58 13.85 5.30
C LEU A 284 18.71 13.05 5.98
N ARG A 285 19.98 13.38 5.73
CA ARG A 285 21.14 12.73 6.34
C ARG A 285 21.14 12.91 7.85
N ASP A 286 21.00 14.15 8.28
CA ASP A 286 21.08 14.51 9.69
C ASP A 286 19.92 13.86 10.44
N PHE A 287 18.71 13.89 9.87
CA PHE A 287 17.55 13.18 10.42
C PHE A 287 17.77 11.67 10.56
N ILE A 288 18.22 10.98 9.50
CA ILE A 288 18.44 9.53 9.56
C ILE A 288 19.49 9.20 10.62
N ASN A 289 20.57 9.97 10.70
CA ASN A 289 21.67 9.71 11.63
C ASN A 289 21.31 10.07 13.08
N GLU A 290 20.52 11.11 13.32
CA GLU A 290 20.11 11.53 14.66
C GLU A 290 19.04 10.59 15.20
N TYR A 291 17.89 10.50 14.52
CA TYR A 291 16.78 9.65 14.96
C TYR A 291 17.06 8.17 14.78
N GLY A 292 18.05 7.80 13.95
CA GLY A 292 18.50 6.43 13.77
C GLY A 292 19.20 5.84 14.99
N GLN A 293 19.93 6.65 15.77
CA GLN A 293 20.79 6.19 16.87
C GLN A 293 20.06 5.39 17.95
N GLN A 294 18.77 5.64 18.15
CA GLN A 294 17.95 4.92 19.13
C GLN A 294 17.61 3.49 18.67
N PHE A 295 17.74 3.18 17.38
CA PHE A 295 17.38 1.87 16.84
C PHE A 295 18.56 0.90 16.89
N THR A 296 18.29 -0.30 17.41
CA THR A 296 19.29 -1.37 17.48
C THR A 296 19.83 -1.71 16.10
N GLY A 297 21.16 -1.70 15.96
CA GLY A 297 21.83 -2.03 14.70
C GLY A 297 21.73 -0.96 13.62
N HIS A 298 21.46 0.30 13.99
CA HIS A 298 21.52 1.42 13.05
C HIS A 298 22.91 1.59 12.46
N VAL A 299 22.95 1.84 11.15
CA VAL A 299 24.17 2.13 10.39
C VAL A 299 24.03 3.56 9.88
N PRO A 300 24.90 4.50 10.31
CA PRO A 300 24.85 5.87 9.83
C PRO A 300 25.01 5.95 8.30
N VAL A 301 24.36 6.94 7.71
CA VAL A 301 24.43 7.24 6.27
C VAL A 301 25.34 8.43 5.99
N ASN A 302 26.03 8.36 4.85
CA ASN A 302 26.79 9.48 4.28
C ASN A 302 26.04 10.12 3.09
N ASP A 303 26.64 11.15 2.49
CA ASP A 303 26.07 11.89 1.35
C ASP A 303 25.73 10.99 0.15
N ALA A 304 26.55 9.98 -0.15
CA ALA A 304 26.31 9.04 -1.24
C ALA A 304 25.14 8.09 -0.93
N ASP A 305 24.99 7.70 0.33
CA ASP A 305 23.87 6.86 0.76
C ASP A 305 22.55 7.63 0.76
N VAL A 306 22.52 8.87 1.27
CA VAL A 306 21.29 9.69 1.20
C VAL A 306 20.91 10.06 -0.22
N ARG A 307 21.89 10.26 -1.13
CA ARG A 307 21.57 10.45 -2.56
C ARG A 307 20.90 9.23 -3.15
N LYS A 308 21.39 8.02 -2.85
CA LYS A 308 20.75 6.76 -3.28
C LYS A 308 19.35 6.61 -2.69
N ILE A 309 19.17 6.90 -1.40
CA ILE A 309 17.85 6.86 -0.74
C ILE A 309 16.88 7.84 -1.40
N PHE A 310 17.33 9.07 -1.64
CA PHE A 310 16.55 10.10 -2.30
C PHE A 310 16.14 9.69 -3.71
N ASP A 311 17.05 9.16 -4.52
CA ASP A 311 16.75 8.68 -5.88
C ASP A 311 15.75 7.50 -5.88
N VAL A 312 15.71 6.69 -4.81
CA VAL A 312 14.70 5.63 -4.64
C VAL A 312 13.34 6.19 -4.23
N LEU A 313 13.30 7.16 -3.31
CA LEU A 313 12.06 7.74 -2.76
C LEU A 313 11.51 8.91 -3.59
N SER A 314 12.04 9.14 -4.78
CA SER A 314 11.57 10.20 -5.66
C SER A 314 11.37 9.70 -7.06
N ILE A 315 10.43 10.33 -7.78
CA ILE A 315 10.29 10.12 -9.21
C ILE A 315 11.19 11.11 -9.96
N SER A 316 11.92 10.58 -10.93
CA SER A 316 12.77 11.30 -11.86
C SER A 316 12.58 10.70 -13.25
N ARG A 317 13.19 11.31 -14.27
CA ARG A 317 13.21 10.77 -15.62
C ARG A 317 13.85 9.37 -15.72
N ARG A 318 14.60 8.95 -14.70
CA ARG A 318 15.34 7.67 -14.68
C ARG A 318 14.49 6.49 -14.23
N ASN A 319 13.33 6.73 -13.61
CA ASN A 319 12.51 5.69 -12.99
C ASN A 319 11.00 5.89 -13.25
N LEU A 320 10.63 6.53 -14.38
CA LEU A 320 9.23 6.75 -14.77
C LEU A 320 8.40 5.48 -14.92
N ALA A 321 9.04 4.32 -15.10
CA ALA A 321 8.39 3.01 -15.06
C ALA A 321 7.63 2.73 -13.75
N LEU A 322 7.91 3.46 -12.67
CA LEU A 322 7.15 3.41 -11.42
C LEU A 322 5.74 4.02 -11.55
N LEU A 323 5.51 4.87 -12.56
CA LEU A 323 4.22 5.53 -12.82
C LEU A 323 3.39 4.87 -13.93
N GLU A 324 3.98 3.96 -14.70
CA GLU A 324 3.34 3.34 -15.87
C GLU A 324 2.07 2.55 -15.57
N ARG A 325 1.93 2.08 -14.32
CA ARG A 325 0.81 1.20 -13.96
C ARG A 325 -0.41 2.03 -13.56
N PRO A 326 -1.60 1.69 -14.08
CA PRO A 326 -2.83 2.30 -13.59
C PRO A 326 -2.99 2.06 -12.09
N GLY A 327 -3.17 3.13 -11.31
CA GLY A 327 -3.23 3.04 -9.85
C GLY A 327 -1.86 3.02 -9.15
N ALA A 328 -0.78 3.41 -9.83
CA ALA A 328 0.52 3.65 -9.19
C ALA A 328 0.38 4.61 -7.99
N PRO A 329 1.19 4.41 -6.93
CA PRO A 329 1.17 5.28 -5.76
C PRO A 329 1.64 6.69 -6.11
N ILE A 330 1.06 7.70 -5.46
CA ILE A 330 1.46 9.10 -5.66
C ILE A 330 2.92 9.25 -5.24
N PRO A 331 3.81 9.82 -6.08
CA PRO A 331 5.21 10.01 -5.71
C PRO A 331 5.37 10.88 -4.47
N PRO A 332 6.13 10.47 -3.46
CA PRO A 332 6.38 11.30 -2.28
C PRO A 332 7.25 12.52 -2.59
N LEU A 333 8.09 12.43 -3.62
CA LEU A 333 9.01 13.47 -4.07
C LEU A 333 9.10 13.44 -5.60
N ILE A 334 9.18 14.62 -6.24
CA ILE A 334 9.26 14.74 -7.69
C ILE A 334 10.50 15.56 -8.09
N GLN A 335 11.47 14.91 -8.73
CA GLN A 335 12.68 15.49 -9.29
C GLN A 335 12.44 15.94 -10.73
N CYS A 336 12.00 17.19 -10.89
CA CYS A 336 11.85 17.82 -12.20
C CYS A 336 13.16 18.46 -12.73
N SER A 337 14.16 18.65 -11.85
CA SER A 337 15.53 19.06 -12.16
C SER A 337 16.53 18.51 -11.15
N ASP A 338 17.82 18.68 -11.44
CA ASP A 338 18.90 18.29 -10.52
C ASP A 338 19.02 19.20 -9.28
N GLY A 339 18.51 20.44 -9.36
CA GLY A 339 18.70 21.45 -8.31
C GLY A 339 17.54 21.59 -7.33
N HIS A 340 16.35 21.14 -7.69
CA HIS A 340 15.15 21.28 -6.86
C HIS A 340 14.26 20.04 -6.89
N VAL A 341 13.56 19.81 -5.78
CA VAL A 341 12.55 18.76 -5.64
C VAL A 341 11.21 19.37 -5.25
N ILE A 342 10.15 18.94 -5.94
CA ILE A 342 8.77 19.25 -5.55
C ILE A 342 8.35 18.25 -4.48
N ARG A 343 7.71 18.76 -3.43
CA ARG A 343 7.21 17.99 -2.29
C ARG A 343 5.68 17.98 -2.31
N PRO A 344 5.04 17.06 -3.05
CA PRO A 344 3.59 16.93 -3.06
C PRO A 344 3.10 16.53 -1.67
N LEU A 345 2.18 17.30 -1.10
CA LEU A 345 1.59 17.00 0.19
C LEU A 345 0.80 15.67 0.16
N ALA A 346 0.04 15.43 -0.91
CA ALA A 346 -0.70 14.19 -1.11
C ALA A 346 0.23 12.96 -1.18
N GLY A 347 1.37 13.09 -1.85
CA GLY A 347 2.39 12.03 -1.91
C GLY A 347 3.11 11.82 -0.59
N ALA A 348 3.38 12.89 0.15
CA ALA A 348 4.13 12.84 1.40
C ALA A 348 3.28 12.40 2.61
N THR A 349 1.96 12.56 2.57
CA THR A 349 1.08 12.30 3.72
C THR A 349 -0.02 11.26 3.45
N SER A 350 -0.01 10.62 2.28
CA SER A 350 -0.84 9.44 2.02
C SER A 350 -0.29 8.19 2.73
N ASP A 351 -1.15 7.19 2.87
CA ASP A 351 -0.82 5.85 3.34
C ASP A 351 0.03 5.03 2.33
N GLU A 352 0.40 5.64 1.20
CA GLU A 352 1.06 4.97 0.07
C GLU A 352 2.59 5.15 0.03
N VAL A 353 3.19 5.93 0.94
CA VAL A 353 4.65 6.17 0.95
C VAL A 353 5.42 4.84 1.06
N MET A 354 4.97 3.92 1.92
CA MET A 354 5.58 2.60 2.05
C MET A 354 5.37 1.73 0.80
N LEU A 355 4.21 1.81 0.16
CA LEU A 355 3.95 1.11 -1.10
C LEU A 355 4.87 1.63 -2.21
N PHE A 356 5.03 2.95 -2.32
CA PHE A 356 5.98 3.57 -3.24
C PHE A 356 7.40 3.08 -2.96
N LEU A 357 7.84 3.10 -1.70
CA LEU A 357 9.17 2.61 -1.31
C LEU A 357 9.38 1.15 -1.73
N LEU A 358 8.43 0.25 -1.46
CA LEU A 358 8.56 -1.16 -1.82
C LEU A 358 8.64 -1.36 -3.35
N ASN A 359 7.82 -0.65 -4.11
CA ASN A 359 7.86 -0.68 -5.57
C ASN A 359 9.20 -0.14 -6.09
N ALA A 360 9.70 0.96 -5.51
CA ALA A 360 10.97 1.56 -5.89
C ALA A 360 12.16 0.67 -5.53
N LEU A 361 12.15 -0.01 -4.38
CA LEU A 361 13.19 -0.98 -4.01
C LEU A 361 13.20 -2.18 -4.98
N GLN A 362 12.03 -2.68 -5.37
CA GLN A 362 11.92 -3.77 -6.34
C GLN A 362 12.45 -3.33 -7.72
N HIS A 363 12.15 -2.10 -8.14
CA HIS A 363 12.61 -1.55 -9.41
C HIS A 363 14.13 -1.31 -9.43
N ASN A 364 14.68 -0.65 -8.40
CA ASN A 364 16.09 -0.25 -8.37
C ASN A 364 17.03 -1.40 -7.97
N PHE A 365 16.57 -2.34 -7.15
CA PHE A 365 17.40 -3.43 -6.60
C PHE A 365 16.73 -4.81 -6.70
N PRO A 366 16.34 -5.27 -7.90
CA PRO A 366 15.54 -6.49 -8.06
C PRO A 366 16.23 -7.73 -7.48
N LYS A 367 17.55 -7.85 -7.63
CA LYS A 367 18.32 -8.98 -7.08
C LYS A 367 18.35 -9.01 -5.54
N ASP A 368 18.44 -7.84 -4.92
CA ASP A 368 18.40 -7.73 -3.45
C ASP A 368 16.99 -8.00 -2.93
N TYR A 369 15.99 -7.50 -3.65
CA TYR A 369 14.57 -7.74 -3.37
C TYR A 369 14.20 -9.22 -3.43
N ASP A 370 14.57 -9.92 -4.51
CA ASP A 370 14.33 -11.36 -4.67
C ASP A 370 15.01 -12.17 -3.56
N ARG A 371 16.22 -11.77 -3.16
CA ARG A 371 16.95 -12.42 -2.05
C ARG A 371 16.23 -12.20 -0.72
N ALA A 372 15.80 -10.98 -0.45
CA ALA A 372 15.10 -10.60 0.77
C ALA A 372 13.73 -11.28 0.87
N GLN A 373 12.98 -11.40 -0.23
CA GLN A 373 11.70 -12.12 -0.27
C GLN A 373 11.83 -13.58 0.18
N ARG A 374 12.88 -14.28 -0.24
CA ARG A 374 13.14 -15.68 0.16
C ARG A 374 13.38 -15.85 1.66
N ALA A 375 13.81 -14.80 2.35
CA ALA A 375 14.05 -14.84 3.80
C ALA A 375 12.77 -14.61 4.63
N ARG A 376 11.71 -14.05 4.04
CA ARG A 376 10.49 -13.65 4.75
C ARG A 376 9.73 -14.83 5.36
N GLU A 377 9.72 -15.97 4.69
CA GLU A 377 9.00 -17.15 5.15
C GLU A 377 9.50 -17.63 6.51
N GLY A 378 10.82 -17.73 6.70
CA GLY A 378 11.40 -18.08 7.98
C GLY A 378 11.18 -17.03 9.08
N VAL A 379 11.04 -15.74 8.73
CA VAL A 379 10.67 -14.68 9.67
C VAL A 379 9.21 -14.85 10.11
N MET A 380 8.30 -15.04 9.16
CA MET A 380 6.87 -15.24 9.41
C MET A 380 6.63 -16.50 10.25
N GLN A 381 7.40 -17.57 10.01
CA GLN A 381 7.36 -18.79 10.81
C GLN A 381 7.69 -18.53 12.29
N ARG A 382 8.78 -17.81 12.57
CA ARG A 382 9.17 -17.46 13.95
C ARG A 382 8.17 -16.52 14.62
N ALA A 383 7.61 -15.59 13.86
CA ALA A 383 6.59 -14.67 14.36
C ALA A 383 5.31 -15.43 14.75
N LEU A 384 4.85 -16.35 13.90
CA LEU A 384 3.69 -17.21 14.19
C LEU A 384 3.93 -18.06 15.44
N GLU A 385 5.09 -18.72 15.54
CA GLU A 385 5.44 -19.51 16.72
C GLU A 385 5.42 -18.65 17.98
N LYS A 386 6.02 -17.46 17.96
CA LYS A 386 6.03 -16.54 19.09
C LYS A 386 4.62 -16.12 19.50
N ALA A 387 3.81 -15.61 18.56
CA ALA A 387 2.48 -15.10 18.82
C ALA A 387 1.56 -16.17 19.42
N VAL A 388 1.57 -17.39 18.88
CA VAL A 388 0.75 -18.48 19.40
C VAL A 388 1.27 -18.98 20.74
N ARG A 389 2.60 -19.07 20.93
CA ARG A 389 3.20 -19.58 22.17
C ARG A 389 2.93 -18.67 23.37
N GLU A 390 2.81 -17.36 23.15
CA GLU A 390 2.46 -16.40 24.21
C GLU A 390 1.08 -16.69 24.82
N VAL A 391 0.16 -17.26 24.03
CA VAL A 391 -1.20 -17.59 24.46
C VAL A 391 -1.35 -19.08 24.82
N LEU A 392 -0.70 -19.96 24.06
CA LEU A 392 -0.77 -21.42 24.19
C LEU A 392 0.66 -22.01 24.38
N PRO A 393 1.24 -21.89 25.59
CA PRO A 393 2.67 -22.14 25.82
C PRO A 393 3.07 -23.62 25.73
N THR A 394 2.11 -24.54 25.87
CA THR A 394 2.33 -26.00 25.85
C THR A 394 2.48 -26.58 24.45
N LEU A 395 2.25 -25.79 23.41
CA LEU A 395 2.34 -26.24 22.02
C LEU A 395 3.78 -26.49 21.59
N GLU A 396 3.95 -27.52 20.76
CA GLU A 396 5.21 -27.86 20.12
C GLU A 396 5.19 -27.50 18.65
N TYR A 397 6.34 -27.02 18.16
CA TYR A 397 6.47 -26.49 16.81
C TYR A 397 7.56 -27.26 16.08
N ARG A 398 7.32 -27.58 14.80
CA ARG A 398 8.28 -28.25 13.92
C ARG A 398 8.28 -27.54 12.57
N GLY A 399 9.45 -27.03 12.16
CA GLY A 399 9.60 -26.35 10.88
C GLY A 399 10.04 -27.26 9.75
N ASN A 400 9.68 -26.87 8.52
CA ASN A 400 10.28 -27.38 7.27
C ASN A 400 10.24 -28.91 7.15
N ILE A 401 9.05 -29.50 7.28
CA ILE A 401 8.85 -30.95 7.12
C ILE A 401 8.57 -31.26 5.65
N LYS A 402 9.32 -32.20 5.07
CA LYS A 402 9.08 -32.65 3.69
C LYS A 402 8.18 -33.88 3.69
N LEU A 403 7.03 -33.77 3.03
CA LEU A 403 6.17 -34.92 2.75
C LEU A 403 6.73 -35.68 1.56
N ARG A 404 6.87 -37.00 1.72
CA ARG A 404 7.40 -37.88 0.70
C ARG A 404 6.40 -38.96 0.38
N GLN A 405 6.30 -39.31 -0.90
CA GLN A 405 5.51 -40.44 -1.37
C GLN A 405 6.36 -41.18 -2.41
N ASN A 406 6.49 -42.49 -2.26
CA ASN A 406 7.33 -43.33 -3.14
C ASN A 406 8.77 -42.79 -3.30
N GLY A 407 9.37 -42.32 -2.20
CA GLY A 407 10.73 -41.77 -2.15
C GLY A 407 10.89 -40.34 -2.72
N LYS A 408 9.90 -39.81 -3.45
CA LYS A 408 9.92 -38.46 -4.01
C LYS A 408 9.33 -37.45 -3.03
N VAL A 409 9.88 -36.23 -3.02
CA VAL A 409 9.29 -35.11 -2.25
C VAL A 409 8.03 -34.67 -2.99
N LEU A 410 6.90 -34.72 -2.29
CA LEU A 410 5.60 -34.31 -2.84
C LEU A 410 5.39 -32.81 -2.62
N THR A 411 5.57 -32.37 -1.38
CA THR A 411 5.51 -30.97 -0.93
C THR A 411 6.23 -30.83 0.40
N ASP A 412 6.44 -29.60 0.84
CA ASP A 412 6.86 -29.21 2.17
C ASP A 412 5.71 -28.62 3.00
N LEU A 413 5.96 -28.61 4.31
CA LEU A 413 5.16 -27.96 5.34
C LEU A 413 6.05 -26.92 6.02
N ASP A 414 5.66 -25.67 5.96
CA ASP A 414 6.44 -24.56 6.52
C ASP A 414 6.50 -24.69 8.05
N LEU A 415 5.36 -25.03 8.67
CA LEU A 415 5.24 -25.24 10.10
C LEU A 415 4.25 -26.36 10.44
N VAL A 416 4.53 -27.09 11.52
CA VAL A 416 3.61 -28.03 12.14
C VAL A 416 3.48 -27.67 13.62
N ILE A 417 2.23 -27.49 14.07
CA ILE A 417 1.87 -27.17 15.44
C ILE A 417 1.25 -28.41 16.07
N VAL A 418 1.73 -28.81 17.24
CA VAL A 418 1.36 -30.06 17.91
C VAL A 418 0.87 -29.77 19.31
N GLU A 419 -0.32 -30.24 19.63
CA GLU A 419 -0.88 -30.28 20.98
C GLU A 419 -0.91 -31.74 21.46
N ARG A 420 0.00 -32.09 22.37
CA ARG A 420 0.17 -33.49 22.82
C ARG A 420 -0.99 -33.99 23.67
N SER A 421 -1.63 -33.12 24.46
CA SER A 421 -2.70 -33.50 25.38
C SER A 421 -3.93 -34.05 24.67
N SER A 422 -4.20 -33.58 23.45
CA SER A 422 -5.38 -33.91 22.64
C SER A 422 -5.05 -34.74 21.38
N ASP A 423 -3.77 -35.09 21.17
CA ASP A 423 -3.26 -35.74 19.94
C ASP A 423 -3.68 -34.97 18.67
N ARG A 424 -3.67 -33.62 18.77
CA ARG A 424 -4.08 -32.67 17.72
C ARG A 424 -2.86 -32.11 17.00
N VAL A 425 -2.96 -31.99 15.68
CA VAL A 425 -1.90 -31.45 14.84
C VAL A 425 -2.46 -30.49 13.80
N VAL A 426 -1.80 -29.36 13.61
CA VAL A 426 -2.08 -28.41 12.52
C VAL A 426 -0.89 -28.35 11.60
N LEU A 427 -1.12 -28.62 10.31
CA LEU A 427 -0.13 -28.48 9.25
C LEU A 427 -0.32 -27.12 8.60
N VAL A 428 0.72 -26.30 8.58
CA VAL A 428 0.64 -24.89 8.19
C VAL A 428 1.42 -24.64 6.92
N GLN A 429 0.79 -23.94 5.97
CA GLN A 429 1.46 -23.27 4.86
C GLN A 429 1.41 -21.76 5.09
N LEU A 430 2.55 -21.11 5.00
CA LEU A 430 2.73 -19.67 5.07
C LEU A 430 2.83 -19.08 3.66
N LYS A 431 2.22 -17.91 3.45
CA LYS A 431 2.33 -17.15 2.19
C LYS A 431 2.49 -15.67 2.46
N HIS A 432 3.62 -15.11 2.02
CA HIS A 432 3.87 -13.67 2.14
C HIS A 432 3.64 -12.97 0.79
N GLN A 433 2.44 -12.44 0.58
CA GLN A 433 2.16 -11.58 -0.57
C GLN A 433 2.70 -10.17 -0.31
N ASP A 434 3.18 -9.49 -1.34
CA ASP A 434 3.46 -8.05 -1.27
C ASP A 434 2.15 -7.26 -1.40
N PRO A 435 2.04 -6.09 -0.75
CA PRO A 435 1.00 -5.11 -1.05
C PRO A 435 1.01 -4.70 -2.53
N TYR A 436 -0.16 -4.47 -3.13
CA TYR A 436 -0.28 -4.02 -4.52
C TYR A 436 -1.06 -2.70 -4.67
N GLY A 437 -1.61 -2.15 -3.59
CA GLY A 437 -2.38 -0.90 -3.63
C GLY A 437 -3.56 -0.98 -4.58
N ALA A 438 -3.71 0.02 -5.45
CA ALA A 438 -4.81 0.11 -6.41
C ALA A 438 -4.53 -0.56 -7.77
N ASP A 439 -3.41 -1.30 -7.92
CA ASP A 439 -3.04 -1.99 -9.16
C ASP A 439 -3.83 -3.30 -9.33
N LEU A 440 -4.92 -3.23 -10.08
CA LEU A 440 -5.84 -4.35 -10.34
C LEU A 440 -5.15 -5.52 -11.06
N ALA A 441 -4.27 -5.24 -12.02
CA ALA A 441 -3.56 -6.29 -12.76
C ALA A 441 -2.63 -7.09 -11.83
N THR A 442 -1.91 -6.39 -10.95
CA THR A 442 -1.06 -7.02 -9.93
C THR A 442 -1.88 -7.79 -8.92
N MET A 443 -3.01 -7.24 -8.46
CA MET A 443 -3.96 -7.94 -7.57
C MET A 443 -4.38 -9.28 -8.16
N LEU A 444 -4.88 -9.30 -9.39
CA LEU A 444 -5.37 -10.51 -10.06
C LEU A 444 -4.27 -11.54 -10.27
N ALA A 445 -3.09 -11.11 -10.72
CA ALA A 445 -1.96 -12.00 -10.96
C ALA A 445 -1.45 -12.65 -9.65
N ARG A 446 -1.40 -11.89 -8.55
CA ARG A 446 -0.97 -12.40 -7.24
C ARG A 446 -2.02 -13.33 -6.63
N THR A 447 -3.29 -12.93 -6.66
CA THR A 447 -4.42 -13.73 -6.16
C THR A 447 -4.56 -15.05 -6.93
N GLY A 448 -4.50 -15.03 -8.26
CA GLY A 448 -4.56 -16.24 -9.07
C GLY A 448 -3.41 -17.20 -8.76
N ARG A 449 -2.19 -16.67 -8.62
CA ARG A 449 -1.01 -17.47 -8.24
C ARG A 449 -1.15 -18.05 -6.83
N LEU A 450 -1.64 -17.26 -5.87
CA LEU A 450 -1.87 -17.71 -4.50
C LEU A 450 -2.85 -18.88 -4.46
N ASN A 451 -4.02 -18.73 -5.10
CA ASN A 451 -5.05 -19.76 -5.19
C ASN A 451 -4.52 -21.05 -5.83
N GLN A 452 -3.76 -20.93 -6.92
CA GLN A 452 -3.14 -22.09 -7.58
C GLN A 452 -2.15 -22.81 -6.64
N GLN A 453 -1.24 -22.08 -6.01
CA GLN A 453 -0.23 -22.66 -5.11
C GLN A 453 -0.87 -23.36 -3.91
N VAL A 454 -1.88 -22.74 -3.32
CA VAL A 454 -2.58 -23.30 -2.14
C VAL A 454 -3.42 -24.51 -2.52
N GLY A 455 -4.19 -24.44 -3.61
CA GLY A 455 -4.95 -25.59 -4.10
C GLY A 455 -4.06 -26.79 -4.42
N ASP A 456 -2.90 -26.56 -5.04
CA ASP A 456 -1.92 -27.61 -5.30
C ASP A 456 -1.31 -28.20 -4.02
N TRP A 457 -1.03 -27.35 -3.02
CA TRP A 457 -0.54 -27.78 -1.72
C TRP A 457 -1.56 -28.65 -0.98
N LEU A 458 -2.81 -28.18 -0.85
CA LEU A 458 -3.90 -28.91 -0.19
C LEU A 458 -4.10 -30.29 -0.83
N ARG A 459 -4.15 -30.36 -2.17
CA ARG A 459 -4.32 -31.63 -2.90
C ARG A 459 -3.19 -32.61 -2.60
N LYS A 460 -1.95 -32.12 -2.56
CA LYS A 460 -0.75 -32.92 -2.25
C LYS A 460 -0.77 -33.41 -0.80
N VAL A 461 -1.05 -32.54 0.16
CA VAL A 461 -1.09 -32.90 1.58
C VAL A 461 -2.22 -33.91 1.85
N ARG A 462 -3.42 -33.69 1.33
CA ARG A 462 -4.55 -34.62 1.44
C ARG A 462 -4.25 -35.97 0.81
N SER A 463 -3.66 -35.99 -0.38
CA SER A 463 -3.23 -37.22 -1.04
C SER A 463 -2.23 -37.99 -0.19
N TRP A 464 -1.25 -37.31 0.41
CA TRP A 464 -0.29 -37.94 1.31
C TRP A 464 -0.96 -38.49 2.59
N LEU A 465 -1.81 -37.70 3.25
CA LEU A 465 -2.55 -38.13 4.45
C LEU A 465 -3.42 -39.36 4.19
N SER A 466 -4.05 -39.44 3.00
CA SER A 466 -4.89 -40.58 2.62
C SER A 466 -4.11 -41.87 2.34
N ALA A 467 -2.84 -41.75 1.95
CA ALA A 467 -1.98 -42.88 1.57
C ALA A 467 -1.08 -43.35 2.72
N ALA A 468 -0.72 -42.44 3.64
CA ALA A 468 0.20 -42.71 4.73
C ALA A 468 -0.46 -43.55 5.84
N SER A 469 0.28 -44.51 6.40
CA SER A 469 -0.16 -45.23 7.58
C SER A 469 -0.09 -44.35 8.84
N PRO A 470 -0.81 -44.68 9.94
CA PRO A 470 -0.71 -43.92 11.20
C PRO A 470 0.73 -43.79 11.71
N SER A 471 1.55 -44.84 11.55
CA SER A 471 2.96 -44.83 11.94
C SER A 471 3.81 -43.94 11.02
N GLU A 472 3.53 -43.91 9.72
CA GLU A 472 4.20 -43.03 8.76
C GLU A 472 3.87 -41.56 9.03
N VAL A 473 2.60 -41.25 9.33
CA VAL A 473 2.17 -39.89 9.71
C VAL A 473 2.92 -39.44 10.96
N ARG A 474 2.89 -40.24 12.03
CA ARG A 474 3.59 -39.92 13.28
C ARG A 474 5.10 -39.76 13.09
N ALA A 475 5.73 -40.67 12.33
CA ALA A 475 7.17 -40.59 12.07
C ALA A 475 7.54 -39.33 11.27
N THR A 476 6.80 -39.02 10.21
CA THR A 476 7.05 -37.86 9.34
C THR A 476 6.89 -36.54 10.10
N LEU A 477 5.83 -36.45 10.92
CA LEU A 477 5.53 -35.28 11.76
C LEU A 477 6.34 -35.24 13.06
N ARG A 478 7.21 -36.24 13.29
CA ARG A 478 8.08 -36.36 14.48
C ARG A 478 7.28 -36.40 15.79
N LEU A 479 6.17 -37.12 15.78
CA LEU A 479 5.30 -37.38 16.93
C LEU A 479 5.74 -38.64 17.67
N PRO A 480 5.39 -38.80 18.96
CA PRO A 480 5.59 -40.05 19.68
C PRO A 480 4.94 -41.23 18.95
N SER A 481 5.62 -42.39 18.98
CA SER A 481 5.12 -43.64 18.40
C SER A 481 3.75 -44.01 18.98
N GLY A 482 2.81 -44.37 18.12
CA GLY A 482 1.45 -44.73 18.49
C GLY A 482 0.72 -45.41 17.33
N SER A 483 -0.39 -46.08 17.65
CA SER A 483 -1.21 -46.80 16.66
C SER A 483 -2.38 -45.97 16.10
N SER A 484 -2.79 -44.89 16.78
CA SER A 484 -3.83 -43.96 16.31
C SER A 484 -3.27 -42.93 15.34
N THR A 485 -4.08 -42.53 14.36
CA THR A 485 -3.79 -41.34 13.54
C THR A 485 -4.15 -40.09 14.35
N PRO A 486 -3.25 -39.09 14.47
CA PRO A 486 -3.57 -37.84 15.15
C PRO A 486 -4.70 -37.09 14.41
N LYS A 487 -5.43 -36.23 15.12
CA LYS A 487 -6.48 -35.38 14.52
C LYS A 487 -5.81 -34.21 13.79
N VAL A 488 -5.74 -34.27 12.45
CA VAL A 488 -5.04 -33.28 11.62
C VAL A 488 -5.99 -32.18 11.12
N SER A 489 -5.55 -30.91 11.17
CA SER A 489 -6.14 -29.81 10.38
C SER A 489 -5.06 -29.15 9.50
N LEU A 490 -5.50 -28.49 8.44
CA LEU A 490 -4.67 -27.73 7.52
C LEU A 490 -4.95 -26.24 7.71
N LEU A 491 -3.91 -25.43 7.85
CA LEU A 491 -4.01 -23.97 7.97
C LEU A 491 -3.15 -23.30 6.90
N VAL A 492 -3.75 -22.41 6.13
CA VAL A 492 -3.04 -21.52 5.21
C VAL A 492 -3.02 -20.11 5.80
N LEU A 493 -1.87 -19.66 6.26
CA LEU A 493 -1.72 -18.32 6.83
C LEU A 493 -1.01 -17.40 5.85
N THR A 494 -1.66 -16.31 5.48
CA THR A 494 -1.07 -15.27 4.62
C THR A 494 -0.61 -14.06 5.44
N ARG A 495 0.36 -13.29 4.95
CA ARG A 495 0.66 -11.98 5.53
C ARG A 495 -0.46 -10.97 5.24
N HIS A 496 -0.96 -11.00 4.01
CA HIS A 496 -2.03 -10.16 3.44
C HIS A 496 -2.83 -11.00 2.42
N TYR A 497 -4.10 -10.66 2.17
CA TYR A 497 -4.89 -11.15 1.03
C TYR A 497 -5.23 -12.66 1.07
N ALA A 498 -5.78 -13.14 2.19
CA ALA A 498 -6.27 -14.49 2.38
C ALA A 498 -7.69 -14.73 1.85
N HIS A 499 -8.58 -13.74 1.83
CA HIS A 499 -10.02 -13.99 1.58
C HIS A 499 -10.33 -14.65 0.22
N SER A 500 -9.49 -14.42 -0.79
CA SER A 500 -9.58 -15.11 -2.09
C SER A 500 -9.43 -16.65 -2.00
N LEU A 501 -8.80 -17.16 -0.93
CA LEU A 501 -8.59 -18.58 -0.67
C LEU A 501 -9.88 -19.35 -0.40
N ARG A 502 -11.00 -18.67 -0.08
CA ARG A 502 -12.33 -19.30 0.03
C ARG A 502 -12.71 -20.12 -1.22
N LYS A 503 -12.15 -19.77 -2.38
CA LYS A 503 -12.39 -20.44 -3.67
C LYS A 503 -11.64 -21.77 -3.82
N VAL A 504 -10.67 -22.06 -2.95
CA VAL A 504 -9.80 -23.26 -3.06
C VAL A 504 -9.68 -24.05 -1.75
N VAL A 505 -9.99 -23.42 -0.61
CA VAL A 505 -10.02 -24.06 0.70
C VAL A 505 -11.45 -24.54 0.95
N GLU A 506 -11.67 -25.82 0.70
CA GLU A 506 -12.96 -26.48 0.89
C GLU A 506 -12.88 -27.55 1.99
N GLY A 507 -14.00 -27.88 2.63
CA GLY A 507 -14.09 -28.93 3.64
C GLY A 507 -13.75 -28.48 5.06
N ASP A 508 -14.03 -29.34 6.05
CA ASP A 508 -13.82 -29.03 7.47
C ASP A 508 -12.39 -29.30 7.96
N ASP A 509 -11.55 -29.94 7.14
CA ASP A 509 -10.16 -30.26 7.48
C ASP A 509 -9.20 -29.09 7.22
N ALA A 510 -9.62 -28.07 6.47
CA ALA A 510 -8.76 -26.96 6.05
C ALA A 510 -9.39 -25.59 6.34
N MET A 511 -8.52 -24.62 6.63
CA MET A 511 -8.89 -23.22 6.80
C MET A 511 -7.78 -22.29 6.29
N PHE A 512 -8.14 -21.03 6.07
CA PHE A 512 -7.21 -19.97 5.74
C PHE A 512 -7.36 -18.82 6.73
N ALA A 513 -6.33 -18.01 6.89
CA ALA A 513 -6.38 -16.76 7.61
C ALA A 513 -5.28 -15.81 7.10
N ASN A 514 -5.39 -14.53 7.39
CA ASN A 514 -4.29 -13.58 7.30
C ASN A 514 -3.72 -13.25 8.69
N TRP A 515 -2.63 -12.48 8.71
CA TRP A 515 -1.94 -12.10 9.95
C TRP A 515 -2.83 -11.31 10.92
N ASN A 516 -3.71 -10.44 10.41
CA ASN A 516 -4.62 -9.66 11.25
C ASN A 516 -5.64 -10.58 11.93
N GLN A 517 -6.24 -11.52 11.19
CA GLN A 517 -7.16 -12.51 11.75
C GLN A 517 -6.49 -13.39 12.82
N LEU A 518 -5.22 -13.79 12.61
CA LEU A 518 -4.44 -14.48 13.64
C LEU A 518 -4.27 -13.62 14.89
N ALA A 519 -3.86 -12.37 14.73
CA ALA A 519 -3.67 -11.46 15.86
C ALA A 519 -4.97 -11.29 16.65
N THR A 520 -6.11 -11.07 15.97
CA THR A 520 -7.44 -11.00 16.57
C THR A 520 -7.78 -12.29 17.32
N ALA A 521 -7.64 -13.45 16.69
CA ALA A 521 -7.94 -14.74 17.33
C ALA A 521 -7.08 -14.96 18.59
N THR A 522 -5.78 -14.66 18.52
CA THR A 522 -4.90 -14.79 19.69
C THR A 522 -5.26 -13.81 20.81
N ALA A 523 -5.73 -12.61 20.47
CA ALA A 523 -6.17 -11.63 21.46
C ALA A 523 -7.50 -12.03 22.14
N SER A 524 -8.47 -12.55 21.38
CA SER A 524 -9.72 -13.10 21.92
C SER A 524 -9.44 -14.24 22.92
N LEU A 525 -8.46 -15.08 22.61
CA LEU A 525 -7.97 -16.14 23.50
C LEU A 525 -7.21 -15.62 24.72
N LEU A 526 -7.08 -14.31 24.97
CA LEU A 526 -6.55 -13.74 26.21
C LEU A 526 -7.65 -13.15 27.10
N GLU A 527 -8.86 -12.94 26.59
CA GLU A 527 -9.94 -12.27 27.34
C GLU A 527 -10.40 -13.06 28.59
N PRO A 528 -10.68 -12.40 29.73
CA PRO A 528 -11.09 -13.09 30.96
C PRO A 528 -12.42 -13.83 30.79
N GLY A 529 -12.46 -15.13 31.10
CA GLY A 529 -13.70 -15.93 31.14
C GLY A 529 -13.82 -17.07 30.12
N SER A 530 -12.92 -17.15 29.13
CA SER A 530 -12.85 -18.33 28.24
C SER A 530 -12.20 -19.52 28.97
N ALA A 531 -12.81 -20.71 28.85
CA ALA A 531 -12.41 -21.97 29.50
C ALA A 531 -11.05 -22.50 28.98
N ALA A 532 -10.68 -23.75 29.32
CA ALA A 532 -9.42 -24.35 28.91
C ALA A 532 -9.13 -24.14 27.42
N ARG A 533 -8.08 -23.37 27.11
CA ARG A 533 -7.72 -22.92 25.76
C ARG A 533 -6.71 -23.90 25.16
N GLY A 534 -7.04 -24.43 24.01
CA GLY A 534 -6.20 -25.33 23.24
C GLY A 534 -6.19 -24.96 21.76
N LEU A 535 -5.61 -25.85 20.97
CA LEU A 535 -5.48 -25.64 19.53
C LEU A 535 -6.85 -25.61 18.83
N ASP A 536 -7.84 -26.36 19.32
CA ASP A 536 -9.20 -26.35 18.75
C ASP A 536 -9.90 -24.99 18.92
N ASP A 537 -9.72 -24.29 20.05
CA ASP A 537 -10.30 -22.96 20.26
C ASP A 537 -9.68 -21.91 19.31
N LEU A 538 -8.35 -21.95 19.12
CA LEU A 538 -7.68 -21.08 18.15
C LEU A 538 -8.20 -21.30 16.73
N LEU A 539 -8.42 -22.56 16.36
CA LEU A 539 -8.94 -22.92 15.04
C LEU A 539 -10.41 -22.49 14.88
N GLU A 540 -11.21 -22.53 15.94
CA GLU A 540 -12.60 -22.07 15.93
C GLU A 540 -12.68 -20.55 15.76
N GLU A 541 -11.88 -19.78 16.51
CA GLU A 541 -11.77 -18.31 16.38
C GLU A 541 -11.33 -17.92 14.96
N LEU A 542 -10.29 -18.58 14.44
CA LEU A 542 -9.81 -18.34 13.08
C LEU A 542 -10.88 -18.66 12.03
N LYS A 543 -11.62 -19.76 12.20
CA LYS A 543 -12.71 -20.13 11.28
C LYS A 543 -13.87 -19.13 11.34
N GLY A 544 -14.20 -18.61 12.52
CA GLY A 544 -15.22 -17.57 12.71
C GLY A 544 -14.84 -16.23 12.07
N LEU A 545 -13.55 -15.87 12.15
CA LEU A 545 -13.03 -14.66 11.50
C LEU A 545 -12.86 -14.82 9.99
N SER A 546 -12.79 -16.03 9.47
CA SER A 546 -12.61 -16.29 8.04
C SER A 546 -13.97 -16.40 7.37
N VAL A 547 -14.59 -15.25 7.08
CA VAL A 547 -15.92 -15.19 6.46
C VAL A 547 -15.90 -15.98 5.14
N PRO A 548 -16.68 -17.08 5.04
CA PRO A 548 -16.70 -17.92 3.85
C PRO A 548 -17.61 -17.36 2.75
N GLU A 549 -18.52 -16.44 3.09
CA GLU A 549 -19.47 -15.86 2.16
C GLU A 549 -18.77 -14.92 1.18
N GLU A 550 -19.17 -15.02 -0.09
CA GLU A 550 -18.76 -14.09 -1.12
C GLU A 550 -19.48 -12.77 -0.90
N VAL A 551 -18.71 -11.71 -0.67
CA VAL A 551 -19.27 -10.36 -0.62
C VAL A 551 -19.09 -9.72 -1.98
N ASP A 552 -20.20 -9.22 -2.52
CA ASP A 552 -20.21 -8.52 -3.79
C ASP A 552 -20.04 -7.02 -3.54
N TYR A 553 -19.42 -6.32 -4.49
CA TYR A 553 -19.48 -4.88 -4.56
C TYR A 553 -20.93 -4.41 -4.66
N LEU A 554 -21.18 -3.19 -4.15
CA LEU A 554 -22.43 -2.51 -4.45
C LEU A 554 -22.61 -2.40 -5.97
N PRO A 555 -23.85 -2.53 -6.49
CA PRO A 555 -24.10 -2.37 -7.91
C PRO A 555 -23.49 -1.07 -8.41
N GLU A 556 -22.63 -1.16 -9.42
CA GLU A 556 -22.05 0.02 -10.05
C GLU A 556 -23.18 0.78 -10.76
N PRO A 557 -23.39 2.07 -10.45
CA PRO A 557 -24.40 2.86 -11.13
C PRO A 557 -24.02 2.98 -12.61
N SER A 558 -25.04 3.00 -13.48
CA SER A 558 -24.80 3.24 -14.89
C SER A 558 -24.09 4.57 -15.08
N SER A 559 -22.92 4.54 -15.72
CA SER A 559 -22.08 5.70 -15.93
C SER A 559 -21.75 5.87 -17.42
N SER A 560 -21.52 7.11 -17.83
CA SER A 560 -21.20 7.46 -19.21
C SER A 560 -19.95 8.31 -19.23
N TRP A 561 -19.02 7.91 -20.08
CA TRP A 561 -17.66 8.40 -20.09
C TRP A 561 -17.28 8.83 -21.51
N GLY A 562 -16.35 9.77 -21.60
CA GLY A 562 -15.80 10.10 -22.90
C GLY A 562 -14.51 10.91 -22.85
N VAL A 563 -13.64 10.59 -23.79
CA VAL A 563 -12.35 11.24 -24.01
C VAL A 563 -12.15 11.39 -25.51
N GLY A 564 -12.01 12.63 -25.99
CA GLY A 564 -11.95 12.92 -27.42
C GLY A 564 -13.16 12.34 -28.19
N SER A 565 -12.88 11.47 -29.16
CA SER A 565 -13.90 10.75 -29.93
C SER A 565 -14.31 9.40 -29.31
N LEU A 566 -13.70 8.98 -28.20
CA LEU A 566 -14.09 7.78 -27.48
C LEU A 566 -15.28 8.11 -26.56
N ARG A 567 -16.36 7.35 -26.70
CA ARG A 567 -17.53 7.38 -25.82
C ARG A 567 -17.83 5.96 -25.37
N PHE A 568 -18.18 5.78 -24.10
CA PHE A 568 -18.64 4.48 -23.65
C PHE A 568 -19.55 4.59 -22.41
N THR A 569 -20.34 3.55 -22.19
CA THR A 569 -21.17 3.41 -21.00
C THR A 569 -20.76 2.16 -20.22
N ILE A 570 -20.75 2.26 -18.90
CA ILE A 570 -20.63 1.11 -18.00
C ILE A 570 -22.01 0.86 -17.41
N GLU A 571 -22.47 -0.37 -17.49
CA GLU A 571 -23.71 -0.85 -16.87
C GLU A 571 -23.46 -2.21 -16.22
N GLN A 572 -24.22 -2.54 -15.19
CA GLN A 572 -24.19 -3.84 -14.55
C GLN A 572 -25.44 -4.63 -14.93
N GLU A 573 -25.29 -5.93 -15.22
CA GLU A 573 -26.43 -6.81 -15.47
C GLU A 573 -27.39 -6.78 -14.26
N GLN A 574 -28.68 -6.73 -14.52
CA GLN A 574 -29.69 -6.89 -13.46
C GLN A 574 -29.96 -8.38 -13.26
N ASP A 575 -29.97 -8.81 -12.00
CA ASP A 575 -30.28 -10.20 -11.58
C ASP A 575 -31.71 -10.64 -11.96
#